data_AF-A0A5C7M406-F1
#
_entry.id   AF-A0A5C7M406-F1
#
_cell.length_a   1.000
_cell.length_b   1.000
_cell.length_c   1.000
_cell.angle_alpha   90.00
_cell.angle_beta   90.00
_cell.angle_gamma   90.00
#
_symmetry.space_group_name_H-M   'P 1'
#
loop_
_entity.id
_entity.type
_entity.pdbx_description
1 polymer ?
#
loop_
_entity_poly.entity_id
_entity_poly.type
_entity_poly.pdbx_seq_one_letter_code
_entity_poly.pdbx_strand_id
1 'polypeptide(L)'
;MKLLIVYATLMLTPIRAEVLARETIARVENDTGVKIEEYRVIPEKRLKRLDILRTPALLYDHQRFFRRYWRGGRNSSHVLIVAPAGRHPFFNVPTLTGEAMVCGPWGIVGYSRALPMWINTIAAAHELGHMLGANHSPRAGIMFSAAPQIAERSQEDLHFTDDSITEINECQSKTPQEN
;
A
#
# COMPACT_ATOMS: atom_id res chain seq x y z
N MET A 1 -15.16 3.07 -3.19
CA MET A 1 -14.29 3.10 -1.96
C MET A 1 -13.72 4.49 -1.71
N LYS A 2 -13.51 4.89 -0.44
CA LYS A 2 -12.86 6.16 -0.07
C LYS A 2 -11.51 5.93 0.60
N LEU A 3 -10.43 6.46 0.03
CA LEU A 3 -9.04 6.19 0.45
C LEU A 3 -8.36 7.41 1.08
N LEU A 4 -7.78 7.23 2.27
CA LEU A 4 -6.88 8.20 2.89
C LEU A 4 -5.43 7.72 2.81
N ILE A 5 -4.56 8.50 2.18
CA ILE A 5 -3.13 8.22 2.14
C ILE A 5 -2.42 9.15 3.13
N VAL A 6 -1.75 8.58 4.11
CA VAL A 6 -0.98 9.32 5.13
C VAL A 6 0.50 9.14 4.85
N TYR A 7 1.22 10.21 4.53
CA TYR A 7 2.62 10.09 4.10
C TYR A 7 3.60 10.78 5.04
N ALA A 8 4.81 10.23 5.11
CA ALA A 8 5.88 10.79 5.93
C ALA A 8 6.51 12.01 5.24
N THR A 9 6.40 13.20 5.84
CA THR A 9 6.92 14.45 5.24
C THR A 9 8.44 14.47 5.11
N LEU A 10 9.14 13.66 5.89
CA LEU A 10 10.60 13.50 5.78
C LEU A 10 11.01 12.85 4.46
N MET A 11 10.11 12.09 3.83
CA MET A 11 10.42 11.26 2.65
C MET A 11 9.67 11.68 1.39
N LEU A 12 8.45 12.20 1.49
CA LEU A 12 7.71 12.68 0.32
C LEU A 12 7.41 14.17 0.44
N THR A 13 7.55 14.87 -0.69
CA THR A 13 6.96 16.19 -0.86
C THR A 13 5.46 16.02 -1.17
N PRO A 14 4.62 17.05 -0.93
CA PRO A 14 3.20 16.98 -1.26
C PRO A 14 2.95 16.56 -2.72
N ILE A 15 3.70 17.14 -3.66
CA ILE A 15 3.59 16.83 -5.09
C ILE A 15 3.90 15.36 -5.37
N ARG A 16 5.00 14.83 -4.82
CA ARG A 16 5.37 13.42 -5.01
C ARG A 16 4.39 12.45 -4.35
N ALA A 17 3.80 12.84 -3.22
CA ALA A 17 2.77 12.05 -2.56
C ALA A 17 1.48 11.97 -3.37
N GLU A 18 1.07 13.07 -4.01
CA GLU A 18 -0.06 13.09 -4.95
C GLU A 18 0.21 12.25 -6.21
N VAL A 19 1.42 12.32 -6.76
CA VAL A 19 1.80 11.47 -7.91
C VAL A 19 1.72 9.99 -7.54
N LEU A 20 2.36 9.60 -6.42
CA LEU A 20 2.30 8.22 -5.92
C LEU A 20 0.85 7.76 -5.73
N ALA A 21 0.02 8.59 -5.08
CA ALA A 21 -1.40 8.29 -4.87
C ALA A 21 -2.13 8.04 -6.19
N ARG A 22 -2.02 8.95 -7.15
CA ARG A 22 -2.71 8.85 -8.45
C ARG A 22 -2.27 7.62 -9.24
N GLU A 23 -0.96 7.35 -9.29
CA GLU A 23 -0.44 6.19 -10.01
C GLU A 23 -0.86 4.88 -9.35
N THR A 24 -0.83 4.80 -8.02
CA THR A 24 -1.29 3.61 -7.28
C THR A 24 -2.79 3.38 -7.49
N ILE A 25 -3.60 4.43 -7.38
CA ILE A 25 -5.05 4.35 -7.62
C ILE A 25 -5.31 3.90 -9.06
N ALA A 26 -4.70 4.56 -10.05
CA ALA A 26 -4.89 4.21 -11.46
C ALA A 26 -4.53 2.75 -11.73
N ARG A 27 -3.45 2.24 -11.12
CA ARG A 27 -3.07 0.82 -11.25
C ARG A 27 -4.14 -0.11 -10.71
N VAL A 28 -4.60 0.13 -9.48
CA VAL A 28 -5.65 -0.69 -8.88
C VAL A 28 -6.95 -0.62 -9.67
N GLU A 29 -7.39 0.57 -10.06
CA GLU A 29 -8.65 0.72 -10.82
C GLU A 29 -8.59 0.07 -12.20
N ASN A 30 -7.47 0.21 -12.91
CA ASN A 30 -7.30 -0.33 -14.27
C ASN A 30 -7.21 -1.86 -14.25
N ASP A 31 -6.50 -2.43 -13.29
CA ASP A 31 -6.26 -3.86 -13.25
C ASP A 31 -7.43 -4.62 -12.61
N THR A 32 -8.06 -4.06 -11.57
CA THR A 32 -9.05 -4.80 -10.75
C THR A 32 -10.50 -4.37 -11.03
N GLY A 33 -10.71 -3.19 -11.62
CA GLY A 33 -12.04 -2.59 -11.80
C GLY A 33 -12.64 -1.96 -10.54
N VAL A 34 -12.02 -2.13 -9.35
CA VAL A 34 -12.50 -1.51 -8.10
C VAL A 34 -12.31 0.00 -8.15
N LYS A 35 -13.39 0.76 -7.91
CA LYS A 35 -13.37 2.23 -7.97
C LYS A 35 -13.06 2.90 -6.63
N ILE A 36 -12.13 3.85 -6.68
CA ILE A 36 -11.74 4.74 -5.59
C ILE A 36 -12.42 6.10 -5.83
N GLU A 37 -13.68 6.19 -5.40
CA GLU A 37 -14.55 7.35 -5.61
C GLU A 37 -13.98 8.66 -5.05
N GLU A 38 -13.29 8.58 -3.90
CA GLU A 38 -12.69 9.73 -3.24
C GLU A 38 -11.35 9.33 -2.67
N TYR A 39 -10.33 10.17 -2.86
CA TYR A 39 -9.06 10.01 -2.15
C TYR A 39 -8.55 11.32 -1.58
N ARG A 40 -7.79 11.23 -0.48
CA ARG A 40 -7.11 12.36 0.14
C ARG A 40 -5.69 11.98 0.52
N VAL A 41 -4.76 12.90 0.36
CA VAL A 41 -3.36 12.73 0.75
C VAL A 41 -3.04 13.71 1.88
N ILE A 42 -2.52 13.20 3.00
CA ILE A 42 -2.22 14.03 4.17
C ILE A 42 -0.81 13.81 4.72
N PRO A 43 -0.11 14.90 5.09
CA PRO A 43 1.23 14.81 5.67
C PRO A 43 1.19 14.34 7.13
N GLU A 44 2.18 13.56 7.53
CA GLU A 44 2.51 13.25 8.92
C GLU A 44 4.02 13.34 9.17
N LYS A 45 4.40 13.93 10.32
CA LYS A 45 5.80 14.13 10.74
C LYS A 45 6.32 12.99 11.62
N ARG A 46 5.43 12.26 12.30
CA ARG A 46 5.76 11.25 13.32
C ARG A 46 5.82 9.81 12.80
N LEU A 47 5.68 9.58 11.49
CA LEU A 47 5.79 8.23 10.94
C LEU A 47 7.22 7.71 11.10
N LYS A 48 7.35 6.59 11.80
CA LYS A 48 8.63 5.92 12.02
C LYS A 48 9.01 5.14 10.76
N ARG A 49 10.31 4.94 10.55
CA ARG A 49 10.83 4.10 9.47
C ARG A 49 10.37 2.66 9.66
N LEU A 50 9.93 2.00 8.59
CA LEU A 50 9.51 0.61 8.57
C LEU A 50 10.71 -0.31 8.32
N ASP A 51 11.37 -0.75 9.40
CA ASP A 51 12.55 -1.62 9.34
C ASP A 51 12.14 -3.09 9.46
N ILE A 52 12.60 -3.96 8.54
CA ILE A 52 12.23 -5.37 8.48
C ILE A 52 12.44 -6.11 9.82
N LEU A 53 13.49 -5.76 10.57
CA LEU A 53 13.80 -6.37 11.86
C LEU A 53 12.94 -5.84 13.01
N ARG A 54 12.36 -4.65 12.86
CA ARG A 54 11.51 -3.99 13.88
C ARG A 54 10.04 -3.96 13.48
N THR A 55 9.69 -4.52 12.32
CA THR A 55 8.34 -4.49 11.75
C THR A 55 7.30 -4.89 12.79
N PRO A 56 7.41 -6.00 13.53
CA PRO A 56 6.35 -6.40 14.48
C PRO A 56 6.02 -5.35 15.55
N ALA A 57 7.03 -4.73 16.16
CA ALA A 57 6.82 -3.69 17.17
C ALA A 57 6.31 -2.37 16.56
N LEU A 58 6.78 -2.04 15.36
CA LEU A 58 6.33 -0.86 14.62
C LEU A 58 4.89 -1.02 14.15
N LEU A 59 4.47 -2.20 13.71
CA LEU A 59 3.11 -2.47 13.26
C LEU A 59 2.10 -2.23 14.37
N TYR A 60 2.39 -2.62 15.61
CA TYR A 60 1.52 -2.31 16.74
C TYR A 60 1.36 -0.80 16.98
N ASP A 61 2.44 -0.03 16.85
CA ASP A 61 2.40 1.43 16.94
C ASP A 61 1.62 2.05 15.75
N HIS A 62 1.78 1.51 14.55
CA HIS A 62 1.09 2.00 13.35
C HIS A 62 -0.39 1.56 13.29
N GLN A 63 -0.76 0.43 13.88
CA GLN A 63 -2.17 0.05 14.10
C GLN A 63 -2.85 0.99 15.10
N ARG A 64 -2.16 1.40 16.17
CA ARG A 64 -2.65 2.47 17.06
C ARG A 64 -2.75 3.80 16.32
N PHE A 65 -1.81 4.08 15.42
CA PHE A 65 -1.84 5.25 14.56
C PHE A 65 -3.05 5.21 13.60
N PHE A 66 -3.35 4.07 12.97
CA PHE A 66 -4.55 3.87 12.16
C PHE A 66 -5.82 4.22 12.94
N ARG A 67 -5.96 3.74 14.18
CA ARG A 67 -7.14 4.06 15.02
C ARG A 67 -7.36 5.55 15.20
N ARG A 68 -6.31 6.39 15.17
CA ARG A 68 -6.42 7.85 15.23
C ARG A 68 -7.08 8.45 13.98
N TYR A 69 -6.78 7.93 12.79
CA TYR A 69 -7.37 8.40 11.54
C TYR A 69 -8.74 7.77 11.29
N TRP A 70 -8.94 6.53 11.73
CA TRP A 70 -10.20 5.81 11.66
C TRP A 70 -11.26 6.37 12.62
N ARG A 71 -10.95 6.49 13.91
CA ARG A 71 -11.90 6.99 14.93
C ARG A 71 -12.03 8.53 14.94
N GLY A 72 -11.23 9.23 14.15
CA GLY A 72 -11.15 10.69 14.11
C GLY A 72 -12.13 11.40 13.17
N GLY A 73 -13.14 10.71 12.63
CA GLY A 73 -14.23 11.37 11.89
C GLY A 73 -13.87 11.89 10.49
N ARG A 74 -13.05 11.17 9.74
CA ARG A 74 -12.88 11.42 8.30
C ARG A 74 -13.55 10.28 7.56
N ASN A 75 -14.48 10.59 6.65
CA ASN A 75 -15.36 9.68 5.89
C ASN A 75 -14.62 8.68 4.96
N SER A 76 -13.38 8.29 5.26
CA SER A 76 -12.60 7.34 4.47
C SER A 76 -12.85 5.93 4.97
N SER A 77 -13.14 5.00 4.05
CA SER A 77 -13.32 3.58 4.39
C SER A 77 -11.99 2.83 4.47
N HIS A 78 -10.90 3.41 3.96
CA HIS A 78 -9.58 2.78 3.94
C HIS A 78 -8.46 3.80 4.20
N VAL A 79 -7.38 3.36 4.86
CA VAL A 79 -6.21 4.18 5.18
C VAL A 79 -4.92 3.45 4.78
N LEU A 80 -4.15 4.04 3.87
CA LEU A 80 -2.82 3.57 3.49
C LEU A 80 -1.75 4.50 4.08
N ILE A 81 -0.86 3.96 4.90
CA ILE A 81 0.26 4.69 5.50
C ILE A 81 1.50 4.51 4.62
N VAL A 82 2.10 5.60 4.19
CA VAL A 82 3.35 5.62 3.42
C VAL A 82 4.48 6.11 4.34
N ALA A 83 5.16 5.15 4.95
CA ALA A 83 6.23 5.37 5.91
C ALA A 83 7.61 5.37 5.22
N PRO A 84 8.68 5.93 5.83
CA PRO A 84 10.03 5.75 5.31
C PRO A 84 10.42 4.28 5.27
N ALA A 85 10.92 3.79 4.14
CA ALA A 85 11.43 2.42 4.03
C ALA A 85 12.67 2.20 4.91
N GLY A 86 12.72 1.01 5.51
CA GLY A 86 13.89 0.44 6.15
C GLY A 86 15.01 0.13 5.17
N ARG A 87 16.12 -0.39 5.70
CA ARG A 87 17.15 -1.01 4.90
C ARG A 87 17.27 -2.47 5.30
N HIS A 88 17.62 -3.31 4.34
CA HIS A 88 17.90 -4.70 4.61
C HIS A 88 19.15 -4.78 5.51
N PRO A 89 19.11 -5.52 6.63
CA PRO A 89 20.20 -5.56 7.60
C PRO A 89 21.51 -6.09 7.03
N PHE A 90 21.44 -6.97 6.02
CA PHE A 90 22.62 -7.63 5.45
C PHE A 90 23.09 -7.05 4.09
N PHE A 91 22.19 -6.42 3.34
CA PHE A 91 22.48 -6.01 1.96
C PHE A 91 22.44 -4.48 1.77
N ASN A 92 22.08 -3.72 2.82
CA ASN A 92 22.01 -2.25 2.83
C ASN A 92 21.13 -1.63 1.72
N VAL A 93 20.33 -2.45 1.02
CA VAL A 93 19.35 -2.02 0.02
C VAL A 93 18.07 -1.56 0.73
N PRO A 94 17.34 -0.57 0.18
CA PRO A 94 16.04 -0.22 0.71
C PRO A 94 15.10 -1.42 0.69
N THR A 95 14.48 -1.75 1.81
CA THR A 95 13.45 -2.79 1.87
C THR A 95 12.10 -2.14 1.70
N LEU A 96 11.43 -2.42 0.59
CA LEU A 96 10.00 -2.18 0.43
C LEU A 96 9.26 -3.23 1.26
N THR A 97 9.27 -3.04 2.57
CA THR A 97 8.39 -3.77 3.46
C THR A 97 7.03 -3.11 3.46
N GLY A 98 6.00 -3.89 3.69
CA GLY A 98 4.67 -3.41 3.95
C GLY A 98 3.90 -4.45 4.73
N GLU A 99 2.75 -4.03 5.23
CA GLU A 99 1.76 -4.92 5.81
C GLU A 99 0.39 -4.29 5.62
N ALA A 100 -0.57 -5.12 5.25
CA ALA A 100 -1.95 -4.72 5.14
C ALA A 100 -2.85 -5.78 5.73
N MET A 101 -3.99 -5.33 6.26
CA MET A 101 -5.05 -6.22 6.63
C MET A 101 -5.72 -6.73 5.37
N VAL A 102 -5.64 -8.04 5.12
CA VAL A 102 -6.32 -8.67 3.99
C VAL A 102 -7.82 -8.45 4.12
N CYS A 103 -8.46 -7.93 3.07
CA CYS A 103 -9.87 -7.58 3.07
C CYS A 103 -10.23 -6.65 4.25
N GLY A 104 -9.52 -5.52 4.36
CA GLY A 104 -9.58 -4.68 5.54
C GLY A 104 -9.18 -3.22 5.31
N PRO A 105 -9.49 -2.35 6.28
CA PRO A 105 -9.48 -0.91 6.08
C PRO A 105 -8.09 -0.27 6.19
N TRP A 106 -7.01 -1.03 6.35
CA TRP A 106 -5.69 -0.44 6.60
C TRP A 106 -4.53 -1.22 6.00
N GLY A 107 -3.53 -0.44 5.59
CA GLY A 107 -2.22 -0.94 5.18
C GLY A 107 -1.12 0.07 5.45
N ILE A 108 0.11 -0.40 5.47
CA ILE A 108 1.32 0.41 5.58
C ILE A 108 2.35 -0.09 4.58
N VAL A 109 3.02 0.84 3.90
CA VAL A 109 4.07 0.55 2.93
C VAL A 109 5.29 1.43 3.19
N GLY A 110 6.47 0.85 3.02
CA GLY A 110 7.74 1.55 3.04
C GLY A 110 8.02 2.25 1.72
N TYR A 111 8.35 3.55 1.78
CA TYR A 111 8.77 4.37 0.65
C TYR A 111 10.26 4.68 0.68
N SER A 112 10.94 4.51 -0.45
CA SER A 112 12.35 4.83 -0.62
C SER A 112 12.59 5.83 -1.75
N ARG A 113 13.26 6.94 -1.43
CA ARG A 113 13.76 7.91 -2.43
C ARG A 113 14.87 7.34 -3.32
N ALA A 114 15.54 6.29 -2.86
CA ALA A 114 16.60 5.64 -3.63
C ALA A 114 16.05 4.68 -4.71
N LEU A 115 14.74 4.43 -4.71
CA LEU A 115 14.08 3.62 -5.72
C LEU A 115 13.29 4.52 -6.68
N PRO A 116 13.17 4.12 -7.97
CA PRO A 116 12.26 4.74 -8.91
C PRO A 116 10.83 4.89 -8.37
N MET A 117 10.10 5.90 -8.85
CA MET A 117 8.71 6.11 -8.40
C MET A 117 7.85 4.88 -8.67
N TRP A 118 7.96 4.30 -9.86
CA TRP A 118 7.15 3.15 -10.26
C TRP A 118 7.31 1.95 -9.32
N ILE A 119 8.51 1.71 -8.76
CA ILE A 119 8.72 0.64 -7.79
C ILE A 119 7.95 0.92 -6.49
N ASN A 120 7.97 2.17 -6.00
CA ASN A 120 7.18 2.56 -4.84
C ASN A 120 5.68 2.49 -5.13
N THR A 121 5.26 2.81 -6.35
CA THR A 121 3.88 2.68 -6.82
C THR A 121 3.42 1.22 -6.79
N ILE A 122 4.24 0.28 -7.27
CA ILE A 122 3.94 -1.16 -7.22
C ILE A 122 3.82 -1.65 -5.78
N ALA A 123 4.74 -1.25 -4.90
CA ALA A 123 4.65 -1.63 -3.48
C ALA A 123 3.39 -1.08 -2.81
N ALA A 124 3.02 0.17 -3.10
CA ALA A 124 1.77 0.75 -2.58
C ALA A 124 0.52 0.06 -3.16
N ALA A 125 0.54 -0.32 -4.44
CA ALA A 125 -0.53 -1.08 -5.07
C ALA A 125 -0.64 -2.49 -4.49
N HIS A 126 0.48 -3.14 -4.16
CA HIS A 126 0.52 -4.45 -3.50
C HIS A 126 -0.21 -4.41 -2.14
N GLU A 127 0.15 -3.46 -1.28
CA GLU A 127 -0.52 -3.33 0.02
C GLU A 127 -1.99 -2.95 -0.12
N LEU A 128 -2.34 -2.11 -1.09
CA LEU A 128 -3.74 -1.80 -1.39
C LEU A 128 -4.49 -3.02 -1.93
N GLY A 129 -3.81 -3.90 -2.68
CA GLY A 129 -4.32 -5.19 -3.14
C GLY A 129 -4.70 -6.10 -1.98
N HIS A 130 -3.83 -6.21 -0.98
CA HIS A 130 -4.16 -6.89 0.28
C HIS A 130 -5.40 -6.27 0.95
N MET A 131 -5.42 -4.94 1.13
CA MET A 131 -6.59 -4.24 1.70
C MET A 131 -7.89 -4.58 0.98
N LEU A 132 -7.84 -4.76 -0.34
CA LEU A 132 -8.99 -5.13 -1.18
C LEU A 132 -9.35 -6.62 -1.17
N GLY A 133 -8.49 -7.49 -0.62
CA GLY A 133 -8.77 -8.90 -0.41
C GLY A 133 -7.80 -9.88 -1.05
N ALA A 134 -6.84 -9.42 -1.86
CA ALA A 134 -5.89 -10.31 -2.51
C ALA A 134 -4.87 -10.89 -1.51
N ASN A 135 -4.55 -12.17 -1.64
CA ASN A 135 -3.40 -12.78 -0.99
C ASN A 135 -2.17 -12.71 -1.90
N HIS A 136 -1.03 -13.15 -1.38
CA HIS A 136 0.14 -13.35 -2.23
C HIS A 136 -0.16 -14.34 -3.35
N SER A 137 0.21 -13.98 -4.57
CA SER A 137 0.14 -14.87 -5.72
C SER A 137 1.46 -15.61 -5.91
N PRO A 138 1.44 -16.92 -6.24
CA PRO A 138 2.63 -17.63 -6.69
C PRO A 138 3.03 -17.26 -8.12
N ARG A 139 2.12 -16.65 -8.88
CA ARG A 139 2.39 -16.13 -10.23
C ARG A 139 3.03 -14.76 -10.12
N ALA A 140 3.93 -14.47 -11.06
CA ALA A 140 4.53 -13.15 -11.15
C ALA A 140 3.43 -12.10 -11.44
N GLY A 141 3.44 -11.02 -10.69
CA GLY A 141 2.46 -9.94 -10.75
C GLY A 141 2.64 -9.00 -9.56
N ILE A 142 1.70 -8.07 -9.37
CA ILE A 142 1.74 -7.11 -8.26
C ILE A 142 1.75 -7.85 -6.92
N MET A 143 0.94 -8.89 -6.76
CA MET A 143 0.81 -9.65 -5.51
C MET A 143 1.89 -10.72 -5.28
N PHE A 144 2.98 -10.71 -6.05
CA PHE A 144 4.06 -11.69 -5.88
C PHE A 144 4.88 -11.40 -4.60
N SER A 145 5.12 -12.43 -3.78
CA SER A 145 5.69 -12.27 -2.43
C SER A 145 7.18 -11.92 -2.38
N ALA A 146 7.93 -12.11 -3.48
CA ALA A 146 9.37 -11.85 -3.52
C ALA A 146 9.70 -10.53 -4.24
N ALA A 147 9.69 -9.45 -3.46
CA ALA A 147 10.06 -8.09 -3.88
C ALA A 147 11.39 -7.94 -4.68
N PRO A 148 12.46 -8.75 -4.47
CA PRO A 148 13.69 -8.61 -5.26
C PRO A 148 13.50 -8.86 -6.76
N GLN A 149 12.55 -9.70 -7.15
CA GLN A 149 12.30 -10.08 -8.54
C GLN A 149 11.43 -9.06 -9.29
N ILE A 150 10.87 -8.07 -8.59
CA ILE A 150 10.05 -6.99 -9.18
C ILE A 150 10.95 -5.98 -9.91
N ALA A 151 12.17 -5.74 -9.41
CA ALA A 151 13.11 -4.80 -10.02
C ALA A 151 13.75 -5.31 -11.33
N GLU A 152 13.67 -6.61 -11.59
CA GLU A 152 14.20 -7.25 -12.80
C GLU A 152 13.14 -7.36 -13.92
N ARG A 153 11.89 -6.97 -13.65
CA ARG A 153 10.78 -7.06 -14.59
C ARG A 153 10.43 -5.72 -15.20
N SER A 154 9.83 -5.77 -16.40
CA SER A 154 9.26 -4.57 -16.99
C SER A 154 8.06 -4.12 -16.14
N GLN A 155 7.86 -2.80 -16.04
CA GLN A 155 6.70 -2.24 -15.35
C GLN A 155 5.38 -2.70 -15.97
N GLU A 156 5.36 -2.99 -17.27
CA GLU A 156 4.18 -3.40 -18.03
C GLU A 156 3.72 -4.82 -17.65
N ASP A 157 4.65 -5.70 -17.27
CA ASP A 157 4.35 -7.08 -16.88
C ASP A 157 3.80 -7.20 -15.45
N LEU A 158 3.83 -6.12 -14.66
CA LEU A 158 3.43 -6.13 -13.25
C LEU A 158 1.99 -5.66 -13.08
N HIS A 159 1.03 -6.57 -13.28
CA HIS A 159 -0.40 -6.35 -13.07
C HIS A 159 -0.97 -7.25 -11.96
N PHE A 160 -2.18 -6.97 -11.49
CA PHE A 160 -2.95 -7.92 -10.70
C PHE A 160 -3.35 -9.13 -11.56
N THR A 161 -3.07 -10.34 -11.08
CA THR A 161 -3.42 -11.57 -11.80
C THR A 161 -4.90 -11.89 -11.63
N ASP A 162 -5.46 -12.72 -12.52
CA ASP A 162 -6.85 -13.17 -12.45
C ASP A 162 -7.22 -13.78 -11.09
N ASP A 163 -6.29 -14.53 -10.49
CA ASP A 163 -6.47 -15.13 -9.16
C ASP A 163 -6.65 -14.02 -8.10
N SER A 164 -5.79 -12.99 -8.10
CA SER A 164 -5.91 -11.85 -7.18
C SER A 164 -7.18 -11.03 -7.42
N ILE A 165 -7.59 -10.85 -8.68
CA ILE A 165 -8.83 -10.15 -9.04
C ILE A 165 -10.05 -10.93 -8.50
N THR A 166 -10.02 -12.26 -8.60
CA THR A 166 -11.07 -13.13 -8.05
C THR A 166 -11.20 -12.97 -6.54
N GLU A 167 -10.08 -13.02 -5.81
CA GLU A 167 -10.06 -12.82 -4.35
C GLU A 167 -10.59 -11.43 -3.94
N ILE A 168 -10.21 -10.39 -4.68
CA ILE A 168 -10.71 -9.03 -4.46
C ILE A 168 -12.24 -8.99 -4.65
N ASN A 169 -12.76 -9.55 -5.74
CA ASN A 169 -14.20 -9.58 -6.00
C ASN A 169 -14.98 -10.34 -4.92
N GLU A 170 -14.41 -11.42 -4.39
CA GLU A 170 -15.00 -12.16 -3.27
C GLU A 170 -15.02 -11.35 -1.97
N CYS A 171 -13.99 -10.55 -1.70
CA CYS A 171 -13.98 -9.65 -0.54
C CYS A 171 -15.01 -8.53 -0.69
N GLN A 172 -15.08 -7.89 -1.86
CA GLN A 172 -16.01 -6.79 -2.11
C GLN A 172 -17.48 -7.23 -2.05
N SER A 173 -17.80 -8.45 -2.49
CA SER A 173 -19.17 -8.97 -2.45
C SER A 173 -19.68 -9.32 -1.04
N LYS A 174 -18.77 -9.58 -0.10
CA LYS A 174 -19.10 -9.91 1.31
C LYS A 174 -19.24 -8.68 2.20
N THR A 175 -18.77 -7.51 1.74
CA THR A 175 -18.86 -6.26 2.48
C THR A 175 -20.23 -5.64 2.23
N PRO A 176 -21.10 -5.43 3.24
CA PRO A 176 -22.40 -4.82 3.02
C PRO A 176 -22.22 -3.47 2.36
N GLN A 177 -22.83 -3.27 1.19
CA GLN A 177 -22.98 -1.94 0.62
C GLN A 177 -23.91 -1.18 1.58
N GLU A 178 -23.35 -0.24 2.36
CA GLU A 178 -24.15 0.69 3.15
C GLU A 178 -25.01 1.51 2.17
N ASN A 179 -26.31 1.20 2.13
CA ASN A 179 -27.36 1.99 1.47
C ASN A 179 -27.69 3.23 2.30
#